data_AF-A0A644W336-F1
#
_entry.id   AF-A0A644W336-F1
#
_cell.length_a   1.000
_cell.length_b   1.000
_cell.length_c   1.000
_cell.angle_alpha   90.00
_cell.angle_beta   90.00
_cell.angle_gamma   90.00
#
_symmetry.space_group_name_H-M   'P 1'
#
loop_
_entity.id
_entity.type
_entity.pdbx_description
1 polymer ?
#
loop_
_entity_poly.entity_id
_entity_poly.type
_entity_poly.pdbx_seq_one_letter_code
_entity_poly.pdbx_strand_id
1 'polypeptide(L)'
;MGPWVGMATGLVTNLLWGVISGPVAAAFAPVAMVIGLVAGFAARKGLFRTLAGAVVAGVVITLFVTLVATPIRTYLFGGVTGSGADFFVAYLTAVGQKLLQSVALTVIWTNLVDKIVACLVAQAVVRQLPGRIRSLFPGAGNVA
;
A
#
# COMPACT_ATOMS: atom_id res chain seq x y z
N MET A 1 -4.82 -16.20 -8.33
CA MET A 1 -5.08 -14.99 -9.15
C MET A 1 -3.76 -14.25 -9.31
N GLY A 2 -3.36 -13.92 -10.54
CA GLY A 2 -2.03 -13.34 -10.82
C GLY A 2 -1.90 -11.85 -10.47
N PRO A 3 -0.69 -11.26 -10.62
CA PRO A 3 -0.42 -9.83 -10.41
C PRO A 3 -1.40 -8.91 -11.14
N TRP A 4 -1.84 -9.31 -12.32
CA TRP A 4 -2.82 -8.60 -13.15
C TRP A 4 -4.18 -8.40 -12.49
N VAL A 5 -4.63 -9.37 -11.70
CA VAL A 5 -5.92 -9.26 -10.98
C VAL A 5 -5.79 -8.25 -9.85
N GLY A 6 -4.68 -8.30 -9.09
CA GLY A 6 -4.39 -7.30 -8.05
C GLY A 6 -4.26 -5.89 -8.63
N MET A 7 -3.63 -5.77 -9.79
CA MET A 7 -3.50 -4.52 -10.54
C MET A 7 -4.88 -3.94 -10.92
N ALA A 8 -5.74 -4.77 -11.52
CA ALA A 8 -7.07 -4.35 -11.96
C ALA A 8 -7.99 -4.02 -10.78
N THR A 9 -7.97 -4.83 -9.72
CA THR A 9 -8.77 -4.54 -8.52
C THR A 9 -8.32 -3.27 -7.82
N GLY A 10 -7.00 -3.02 -7.75
CA GLY A 10 -6.45 -1.77 -7.21
C GLY A 10 -6.90 -0.54 -7.99
N LEU A 11 -6.80 -0.58 -9.32
CA LEU A 11 -7.28 0.49 -10.19
C LEU A 11 -8.79 0.73 -9.99
N VAL A 12 -9.60 -0.31 -10.19
CA VAL A 12 -11.07 -0.18 -10.18
C VAL A 12 -11.56 0.29 -8.82
N THR A 13 -11.03 -0.27 -7.73
CA THR A 13 -11.41 0.16 -6.37
C THR A 13 -11.16 1.64 -6.16
N ASN A 14 -9.99 2.15 -6.56
CA ASN A 14 -9.65 3.55 -6.30
C ASN A 14 -10.37 4.52 -7.24
N LEU A 15 -10.70 4.09 -8.47
CA LEU A 15 -11.55 4.87 -9.36
C LEU A 15 -12.99 4.96 -8.83
N LEU A 16 -13.56 3.83 -8.39
CA LEU A 16 -14.87 3.80 -7.75
C LEU A 16 -14.89 4.65 -6.48
N TRP A 17 -13.85 4.52 -5.65
CA TRP A 17 -13.68 5.36 -4.46
C TRP A 17 -13.55 6.85 -4.83
N GLY A 18 -12.90 7.16 -5.95
CA GLY A 18 -12.84 8.50 -6.51
C GLY A 18 -14.20 9.11 -6.88
N VAL A 19 -15.13 8.29 -7.36
CA VAL A 19 -16.51 8.73 -7.65
C VAL A 19 -17.29 9.00 -6.36
N ILE A 20 -17.05 8.22 -5.31
CA ILE A 20 -17.80 8.28 -4.05
C ILE A 20 -17.25 9.37 -3.11
N SER A 21 -15.93 9.43 -2.93
CA SER A 21 -15.25 10.25 -1.92
C SER A 21 -14.54 11.47 -2.48
N GLY A 22 -14.44 11.58 -3.81
CA GLY A 22 -13.92 12.76 -4.50
C GLY A 22 -12.66 12.49 -5.35
N PRO A 23 -12.30 13.45 -6.22
CA PRO A 23 -11.32 13.27 -7.29
C PRO A 23 -9.90 12.96 -6.82
N VAL A 24 -9.58 13.26 -5.55
CA VAL A 24 -8.29 12.93 -4.93
C VAL A 24 -8.05 11.42 -4.98
N ALA A 25 -9.05 10.62 -4.60
CA ALA A 25 -8.92 9.15 -4.60
C ALA A 25 -8.75 8.57 -6.02
N ALA A 26 -9.44 9.14 -7.02
CA ALA A 26 -9.26 8.75 -8.41
C ALA A 26 -7.83 9.01 -8.91
N ALA A 27 -7.23 10.14 -8.53
CA ALA A 27 -5.86 10.47 -8.90
C ALA A 27 -4.81 9.48 -8.32
N PHE A 28 -5.15 8.80 -7.23
CA PHE A 28 -4.32 7.74 -6.63
C PHE A 28 -4.57 6.34 -7.22
N ALA A 29 -5.46 6.18 -8.21
CA ALA A 29 -5.68 4.89 -8.86
C ALA A 29 -4.42 4.24 -9.44
N PRO A 30 -3.48 4.97 -10.07
CA PRO A 30 -2.20 4.39 -10.49
C PRO A 30 -1.36 3.85 -9.34
N VAL A 31 -1.44 4.47 -8.15
CA VAL A 31 -0.73 3.99 -6.96
C VAL A 31 -1.32 2.66 -6.48
N ALA A 32 -2.65 2.57 -6.39
CA ALA A 32 -3.33 1.33 -6.01
C ALA A 32 -3.08 0.19 -7.01
N MET A 33 -3.01 0.54 -8.31
CA MET A 33 -2.62 -0.38 -9.38
C MET A 33 -1.23 -1.00 -9.12
N VAL A 34 -0.23 -0.16 -8.82
CA VAL A 34 1.14 -0.60 -8.54
C VAL A 34 1.22 -1.45 -7.27
N ILE A 35 0.47 -1.08 -6.21
CA ILE A 35 0.36 -1.90 -4.99
C ILE A 35 -0.10 -3.31 -5.33
N GLY A 36 -1.22 -3.42 -6.06
CA GLY A 36 -1.81 -4.71 -6.41
C GLY A 36 -0.90 -5.56 -7.29
N LEU A 37 -0.16 -4.94 -8.21
CA LEU A 37 0.81 -5.61 -9.07
C LEU A 37 2.01 -6.15 -8.27
N VAL A 38 2.63 -5.32 -7.44
CA VAL A 38 3.81 -5.69 -6.65
C VAL A 38 3.44 -6.73 -5.59
N ALA A 39 2.32 -6.53 -4.88
CA ALA A 39 1.81 -7.49 -3.90
C ALA A 39 1.45 -8.83 -4.56
N GLY A 40 0.80 -8.81 -5.73
CA GLY A 40 0.48 -10.03 -6.46
C GLY A 40 1.72 -10.78 -6.97
N PHE A 41 2.79 -10.07 -7.32
CA PHE A 41 4.06 -10.68 -7.69
C PHE A 41 4.81 -11.26 -6.49
N ALA A 42 4.82 -10.55 -5.35
CA ALA A 42 5.37 -11.04 -4.09
C ALA A 42 4.63 -12.29 -3.59
N ALA A 43 3.30 -12.34 -3.75
CA ALA A 43 2.48 -13.50 -3.46
C ALA A 43 2.79 -14.69 -4.37
N ARG A 44 2.99 -14.47 -5.68
CA ARG A 44 3.41 -15.54 -6.60
C ARG A 44 4.78 -16.12 -6.24
N LYS A 45 5.72 -15.28 -5.83
CA LYS A 45 7.07 -15.68 -5.39
C LYS A 45 7.08 -16.34 -4.00
N GLY A 46 5.95 -16.35 -3.30
CA GLY A 46 5.82 -16.93 -1.97
C GLY A 46 6.53 -16.17 -0.85
N LEU A 47 6.75 -14.86 -1.03
CA LEU A 47 7.29 -14.01 0.03
C LEU A 47 6.37 -13.98 1.25
N PHE A 48 5.06 -14.09 1.06
CA PHE A 48 4.09 -14.13 2.16
C PHE A 48 4.03 -15.49 2.89
N ARG A 49 4.92 -16.45 2.60
CA ARG A 49 4.99 -17.72 3.36
C ARG A 49 5.66 -17.56 4.71
N THR A 50 6.53 -16.56 4.88
CA THR A 50 7.23 -16.29 6.15
C THR A 50 6.95 -14.85 6.62
N LEU A 51 7.10 -14.60 7.92
CA LEU A 51 6.95 -13.24 8.47
C LEU A 51 8.02 -12.30 7.88
N ALA A 52 9.26 -12.78 7.74
CA ALA A 52 10.35 -12.01 7.14
C ALA A 52 10.06 -11.65 5.67
N GLY A 53 9.53 -12.58 4.88
CA GLY A 53 9.18 -12.30 3.49
C GLY A 53 7.99 -11.35 3.34
N ALA A 54 7.04 -11.35 4.27
CA ALA A 54 5.96 -10.36 4.33
C ALA A 54 6.48 -8.94 4.65
N VAL A 55 7.45 -8.82 5.55
CA VAL A 55 8.15 -7.55 5.82
C VAL A 55 8.89 -7.06 4.57
N VAL A 56 9.65 -7.94 3.90
CA VAL A 56 10.35 -7.59 2.64
C VAL A 56 9.35 -7.16 1.57
N ALA A 57 8.23 -7.84 1.43
CA ALA A 57 7.17 -7.45 0.51
C ALA A 57 6.62 -6.05 0.85
N GLY A 58 6.36 -5.76 2.13
CA GLY A 58 5.92 -4.44 2.59
C GLY A 58 6.92 -3.33 2.28
N VAL A 59 8.22 -3.58 2.48
CA VAL A 59 9.30 -2.63 2.14
C VAL A 59 9.33 -2.36 0.63
N VAL A 60 9.31 -3.41 -0.19
CA VAL A 60 9.33 -3.28 -1.65
C VAL A 60 8.10 -2.52 -2.15
N ILE A 61 6.90 -2.87 -1.65
CA ILE A 61 5.66 -2.16 -1.99
C ILE A 61 5.78 -0.69 -1.62
N THR A 62 6.27 -0.37 -0.42
CA THR A 62 6.46 1.02 0.03
C THR A 62 7.37 1.79 -0.90
N LEU A 63 8.45 1.18 -1.39
CA LEU A 63 9.43 1.82 -2.27
C LEU A 63 8.82 2.19 -3.63
N PHE A 64 8.11 1.25 -4.26
CA PHE A 64 7.41 1.51 -5.53
C PHE A 64 6.24 2.49 -5.37
N VAL A 65 5.46 2.37 -4.29
CA VAL A 65 4.37 3.30 -3.98
C VAL A 65 4.90 4.70 -3.78
N THR A 66 5.99 4.87 -3.02
CA THR A 66 6.55 6.19 -2.76
C THR A 66 7.03 6.84 -4.05
N LEU A 67 7.67 6.08 -4.96
CA LEU A 67 8.14 6.59 -6.24
C LEU A 67 7.00 7.12 -7.13
N VAL A 68 5.83 6.47 -7.12
CA VAL A 68 4.68 6.88 -7.94
C VAL A 68 3.81 7.91 -7.22
N ALA A 69 3.58 7.73 -5.92
CA ALA A 69 2.72 8.59 -5.12
C ALA A 69 3.35 9.97 -4.90
N THR A 70 4.67 10.07 -4.70
CA THR A 70 5.34 11.35 -4.44
C THR A 70 5.11 12.38 -5.54
N PRO A 71 5.38 12.11 -6.83
CA PRO A 71 5.15 13.09 -7.89
C PRO A 71 3.67 13.45 -8.03
N ILE A 72 2.75 12.48 -7.93
CA ILE A 72 1.31 12.76 -7.96
C ILE A 72 0.95 13.71 -6.82
N ARG A 73 1.42 13.44 -5.61
CA ARG A 73 1.13 14.24 -4.41
C ARG A 73 1.69 15.66 -4.52
N THR A 74 2.93 15.81 -5.02
CA THR A 74 3.58 17.11 -5.13
C THR A 74 3.02 17.95 -6.27
N TYR A 75 2.79 17.35 -7.44
CA TYR A 75 2.35 18.10 -8.63
C TYR A 75 0.84 18.34 -8.69
N LEU A 76 0.00 17.37 -8.32
CA LEU A 76 -1.47 17.55 -8.39
C LEU A 76 -2.06 18.19 -7.15
N PHE A 77 -1.43 18.00 -5.98
CA PHE A 77 -2.03 18.35 -4.69
C PHE A 77 -1.14 19.25 -3.82
N GLY A 78 -0.04 19.76 -4.37
CA GLY A 78 0.87 20.67 -3.64
C GLY A 78 1.48 20.04 -2.38
N GLY A 79 1.52 18.71 -2.28
CA GLY A 79 2.05 17.97 -1.13
C GLY A 79 1.02 17.65 -0.04
N VAL A 80 -0.24 18.08 -0.14
CA VAL A 80 -1.28 17.84 0.87
C VAL A 80 -2.44 17.06 0.26
N THR A 81 -2.57 15.77 0.60
CA THR A 81 -3.60 14.88 0.03
C THR A 81 -4.63 14.39 1.03
N GLY A 82 -4.58 14.90 2.26
CA GLY A 82 -5.48 14.46 3.34
C GLY A 82 -5.19 13.05 3.82
N SER A 83 -4.00 12.48 3.53
CA SER A 83 -3.58 11.25 4.17
C SER A 83 -3.23 11.52 5.63
N GLY A 84 -3.37 10.53 6.52
CA GLY A 84 -3.02 10.69 7.94
C GLY A 84 -1.57 11.16 8.16
N ALA A 85 -0.66 10.79 7.26
CA ALA A 85 0.72 11.28 7.26
C ALA A 85 0.82 12.77 6.89
N ASP A 86 0.03 13.25 5.93
CA ASP A 86 0.03 14.66 5.53
C ASP A 86 -0.54 15.54 6.65
N PHE A 87 -1.57 15.06 7.36
CA PHE A 87 -2.11 15.75 8.55
C PHE A 87 -1.06 15.88 9.65
N PHE A 88 -0.30 14.81 9.90
CA PHE A 88 0.79 14.82 10.88
C PHE A 88 1.88 15.81 10.49
N VAL A 89 2.26 15.84 9.20
CA VAL A 89 3.23 16.80 8.66
C VAL A 89 2.73 18.23 8.77
N ALA A 90 1.49 18.50 8.38
CA ALA A 90 0.89 19.84 8.40
C ALA A 90 0.79 20.38 9.82
N TYR A 91 0.33 19.56 10.77
CA TYR A 91 0.28 19.91 12.19
C TYR A 91 1.65 20.30 12.74
N LEU A 92 2.69 19.53 12.41
CA LEU A 92 4.03 19.75 12.95
C LEU A 92 4.78 20.85 12.21
N THR A 93 4.47 21.09 10.93
CA THR A 93 4.95 22.25 10.17
C THR A 93 4.44 23.55 10.79
N ALA A 94 3.21 23.55 11.32
CA ALA A 94 2.67 24.68 12.07
C ALA A 94 3.39 24.94 13.41
N VAL A 95 4.13 23.95 13.94
CA VAL A 95 4.80 24.01 15.26
C VAL A 95 6.32 24.30 15.14
N GLY A 96 6.96 24.17 13.96
CA GLY A 96 8.27 24.78 13.65
C GLY A 96 9.37 23.88 13.03
N GLN A 97 10.50 24.50 12.63
CA GLN A 97 11.51 23.91 11.71
C GLN A 97 12.35 22.74 12.25
N LYS A 98 12.69 22.70 13.55
CA LYS A 98 13.39 21.53 14.13
C LYS A 98 12.50 20.27 14.17
N LEU A 99 11.18 20.47 14.10
CA LEU A 99 10.20 19.39 14.07
C LEU A 99 10.15 18.76 12.68
N LEU A 100 10.35 19.51 11.60
CA LEU A 100 10.27 19.03 10.22
C LEU A 100 11.22 17.86 9.92
N GLN A 101 12.45 17.87 10.45
CA GLN A 101 13.37 16.73 10.30
C GLN A 101 12.87 15.48 11.04
N SER A 102 12.39 15.65 12.28
CA SER A 102 11.81 14.56 13.07
C SER A 102 10.54 14.00 12.42
N VAL A 103 9.73 14.86 11.83
CA VAL A 103 8.48 14.53 11.13
C VAL A 103 8.74 13.75 9.87
N ALA A 104 9.70 14.18 9.04
CA ALA A 104 10.04 13.46 7.81
C ALA A 104 10.43 12.01 8.14
N LEU A 105 11.23 11.83 9.20
CA LEU A 105 11.53 10.52 9.78
C LEU A 105 10.26 9.80 10.23
N THR A 106 9.41 10.43 11.05
CA THR A 106 8.16 9.81 11.52
C THR A 106 7.25 9.40 10.37
N VAL A 107 7.11 10.20 9.32
CA VAL A 107 6.25 9.91 8.17
C VAL A 107 6.76 8.73 7.36
N ILE A 108 8.07 8.67 7.14
CA ILE A 108 8.71 7.53 6.49
C ILE A 108 8.50 6.28 7.34
N TRP A 109 8.73 6.37 8.65
CA TRP A 109 8.51 5.27 9.60
C TRP A 109 7.05 4.82 9.65
N THR A 110 6.10 5.74 9.79
CA THR A 110 4.66 5.46 9.85
C THR A 110 4.19 4.82 8.55
N ASN A 111 4.61 5.32 7.38
CA ASN A 111 4.27 4.69 6.11
C ASN A 111 4.87 3.29 5.99
N LEU A 112 6.12 3.11 6.40
CA LEU A 112 6.77 1.81 6.35
C LEU A 112 6.07 0.80 7.27
N VAL A 113 5.79 1.19 8.51
CA VAL A 113 5.07 0.37 9.49
C VAL A 113 3.67 0.03 8.99
N ASP A 114 2.92 1.01 8.47
CA ASP A 114 1.59 0.80 7.89
C ASP A 114 1.60 -0.28 6.80
N LYS A 115 2.56 -0.24 5.86
CA LYS A 115 2.63 -1.21 4.76
C LYS A 115 3.10 -2.59 5.23
N ILE A 116 3.97 -2.65 6.23
CA ILE A 116 4.35 -3.93 6.86
C ILE A 116 3.15 -4.54 7.56
N VAL A 117 2.41 -3.77 8.36
CA VAL A 117 1.20 -4.24 9.06
C VAL A 117 0.15 -4.70 8.04
N ALA A 118 -0.10 -3.95 6.98
CA ALA A 118 -1.01 -4.34 5.91
C ALA A 118 -0.61 -5.69 5.27
N CYS A 119 0.68 -5.91 5.03
CA CYS A 119 1.19 -7.17 4.50
C CYS A 119 1.02 -8.34 5.48
N LEU A 120 1.25 -8.12 6.78
CA LEU A 120 1.06 -9.13 7.82
C LEU A 120 -0.42 -9.49 7.99
N VAL A 121 -1.32 -8.50 7.95
CA VAL A 121 -2.77 -8.73 7.98
C VAL A 121 -3.20 -9.52 6.75
N ALA A 122 -2.74 -9.15 5.56
CA ALA A 122 -3.01 -9.91 4.33
C ALA A 122 -2.53 -11.37 4.44
N GLN A 123 -1.34 -11.59 4.98
CA GLN A 123 -0.80 -12.93 5.25
C GLN A 123 -1.67 -13.72 6.23
N ALA A 124 -2.10 -13.10 7.34
CA ALA A 124 -2.94 -13.75 8.34
C ALA A 124 -4.30 -14.16 7.77
N VAL A 125 -4.94 -13.28 6.99
CA VAL A 125 -6.21 -13.56 6.29
C VAL A 125 -6.05 -14.76 5.35
N VAL A 126 -4.99 -14.79 4.55
CA VAL A 126 -4.76 -15.92 3.62
C VAL A 126 -4.48 -17.23 4.35
N ARG A 127 -3.80 -17.17 5.50
CA ARG A 127 -3.54 -18.35 6.35
C ARG A 127 -4.80 -18.92 6.99
N GLN A 128 -5.77 -18.06 7.33
CA GLN A 128 -7.03 -18.47 7.93
C GLN A 128 -8.10 -18.91 6.93
N LEU A 129 -7.86 -18.79 5.61
CA LEU A 129 -8.82 -19.22 4.59
C LEU A 129 -9.05 -20.76 4.65
N PRO A 130 -10.32 -21.22 4.72
CA PRO A 130 -10.66 -22.64 4.71
C PRO A 130 -10.12 -23.35 3.46
N GLY A 131 -9.65 -24.59 3.62
CA GLY A 131 -9.11 -25.40 2.53
C GLY A 131 -10.04 -25.53 1.30
N ARG A 132 -11.35 -25.43 1.52
CA ARG A 132 -12.39 -25.47 0.48
C ARG A 132 -12.42 -24.24 -0.44
N ILE A 133 -11.98 -23.08 0.05
CA ILE A 133 -11.80 -21.87 -0.75
C ILE A 133 -10.41 -21.89 -1.40
N ARG A 134 -9.39 -22.44 -0.73
CA ARG A 134 -8.05 -22.61 -1.30
C ARG A 134 -8.04 -23.52 -2.53
N SER A 135 -8.86 -24.57 -2.57
CA SER A 135 -8.96 -25.48 -3.72
C SER A 135 -9.59 -24.82 -4.97
N LEU A 136 -10.37 -23.75 -4.80
CA LEU A 136 -10.88 -22.93 -5.91
C LEU A 136 -9.80 -22.02 -6.51
N PHE A 137 -8.66 -21.85 -5.82
CA PHE A 137 -7.58 -20.97 -6.24
C PHE A 137 -6.25 -21.73 -6.35
N PRO A 138 -5.91 -22.30 -7.53
CA PRO A 138 -4.69 -23.08 -7.76
C PRO A 138 -3.36 -22.40 -7.39
N GLY A 139 -3.36 -21.07 -7.19
CA GLY A 139 -2.20 -20.29 -6.75
C GLY A 139 -2.09 -20.03 -5.24
N ALA A 140 -3.05 -20.52 -4.43
CA ALA A 140 -3.05 -20.31 -2.98
C ALA A 140 -1.90 -21.05 -2.27
N GLY A 141 -1.35 -22.11 -2.88
CA GLY A 141 -0.24 -22.89 -2.34
C GLY A 141 1.08 -22.11 -2.23
N ASN A 142 1.26 -21.02 -2.99
CA ASN A 142 2.46 -20.20 -2.91
C ASN A 142 2.42 -19.21 -1.73
N VAL A 143 1.27 -18.98 -1.11
CA VAL A 143 1.08 -18.06 0.01
C VAL A 143 0.92 -18.81 1.35
N ALA A 144 0.59 -20.11 1.27
CA ALA A 144 0.39 -21.02 2.39
C ALA A 144 1.68 -21.63 2.94
#